data_AF-A0A7S3P1G8-F1
#
_entry.id   AF-A0A7S3P1G8-F1
#
_cell.length_a   1.000
_cell.length_b   1.000
_cell.length_c   1.000
_cell.angle_alpha   90.00
_cell.angle_beta   90.00
_cell.angle_gamma   90.00
#
_symmetry.space_group_name_H-M   'P 1'
#
loop_
_entity.id
_entity.type
_entity.pdbx_description
1 polymer ?
#
loop_
_entity_poly.entity_id
_entity_poly.type
_entity_poly.pdbx_seq_one_letter_code
_entity_poly.pdbx_strand_id
1 'polypeptide(L)'
;EEDILFHGTGGTPPSIIYNSKEGIDRKFTTRGLYGYGSYFATKSGYSCNSSFVYQENDIYKVLACRVCIGNYTTKDKLDKRTESILEVNPATNLRYDSVTDHLKDVEDRE
;
A
#
# COMPACT_ATOMS: atom_id res chain seq x y z
N GLU A 1 -12.83 -6.76 1.54
CA GLU A 1 -12.58 -6.08 2.83
C GLU A 1 -11.85 -4.78 2.57
N GLU A 2 -12.16 -3.73 3.31
CA GLU A 2 -11.57 -2.39 3.18
C GLU A 2 -11.03 -1.93 4.53
N ASP A 3 -9.94 -1.17 4.55
CA ASP A 3 -9.36 -0.56 5.75
C ASP A 3 -8.96 0.90 5.49
N ILE A 4 -8.80 1.69 6.55
CA ILE A 4 -8.24 3.05 6.48
C ILE A 4 -6.73 2.97 6.69
N LEU A 5 -5.98 3.28 5.64
CA LEU A 5 -4.52 3.22 5.64
C LEU A 5 -3.92 4.57 5.23
N PHE A 6 -2.62 4.72 5.48
CA PHE A 6 -1.90 5.96 5.29
C PHE A 6 -0.90 5.87 4.12
N HIS A 7 -0.85 6.90 3.29
CA HIS A 7 0.04 6.97 2.14
C HIS A 7 0.83 8.29 2.14
N GLY A 8 2.15 8.18 2.22
CA GLY A 8 3.06 9.29 1.99
C GLY A 8 3.32 9.46 0.50
N THR A 9 3.33 10.69 0.00
CA THR A 9 3.40 11.01 -1.43
C THR A 9 4.78 11.48 -1.88
N GLY A 10 5.78 11.39 -1.00
CA GLY A 10 7.16 11.82 -1.25
C GLY A 10 7.24 13.27 -1.70
N GLY A 11 7.89 13.52 -2.84
CA GLY A 11 7.98 14.87 -3.42
C GLY A 11 6.70 15.38 -4.09
N THR A 12 5.66 14.56 -4.22
CA THR A 12 4.42 14.94 -4.91
C THR A 12 3.44 15.59 -3.93
N PRO A 13 2.97 16.83 -4.18
CA PRO A 13 1.92 17.44 -3.35
C PRO A 13 0.66 16.56 -3.31
N PRO A 14 0.12 16.23 -2.12
CA PRO A 14 -1.07 15.38 -2.00
C PRO A 14 -2.27 15.89 -2.78
N SER A 15 -2.37 17.21 -3.00
CA SER A 15 -3.43 17.86 -3.78
C SER A 15 -3.44 17.47 -5.24
N ILE A 16 -2.31 17.09 -5.83
CA ILE A 16 -2.26 16.57 -7.19
C ILE A 16 -2.96 15.21 -7.26
N ILE A 17 -2.92 14.42 -6.16
CA ILE A 17 -3.49 13.08 -6.11
C ILE A 17 -4.98 13.12 -5.75
N TYR A 18 -5.38 13.80 -4.67
CA TYR A 18 -6.78 13.78 -4.25
C TYR A 18 -7.71 14.64 -5.12
N ASN A 19 -7.17 15.60 -5.89
CA ASN A 19 -7.96 16.34 -6.88
C ASN A 19 -7.93 15.71 -8.28
N SER A 20 -7.07 14.71 -8.52
CA SER A 20 -7.07 14.01 -9.81
C SER A 20 -8.25 13.05 -9.91
N LYS A 21 -8.60 12.68 -11.15
CA LYS A 21 -9.63 11.68 -11.39
C LYS A 21 -9.11 10.26 -11.15
N GLU A 22 -7.80 10.08 -11.31
CA GLU A 22 -7.09 8.79 -11.26
C GLU A 22 -6.72 8.40 -9.82
N GLY A 23 -6.52 9.38 -8.93
CA GLY A 23 -6.03 9.13 -7.58
C GLY A 23 -4.60 8.59 -7.59
N ILE A 24 -4.36 7.55 -6.77
CA ILE A 24 -3.05 6.90 -6.66
C ILE A 24 -2.90 5.89 -7.82
N ASP A 25 -2.00 6.16 -8.77
CA ASP A 25 -1.69 5.26 -9.89
C ASP A 25 -0.31 4.60 -9.73
N ARG A 26 -0.28 3.27 -9.79
CA ARG A 26 0.94 2.44 -9.70
C ARG A 26 1.99 2.78 -10.77
N LYS A 27 1.62 3.41 -11.88
CA LYS A 27 2.57 3.84 -12.93
C LYS A 27 3.58 4.87 -12.43
N PHE A 28 3.25 5.61 -11.38
CA PHE A 28 4.12 6.60 -10.76
C PHE A 28 4.86 6.06 -9.53
N THR A 29 4.76 4.76 -9.25
CA THR A 29 5.43 4.13 -8.11
C THR A 29 6.79 3.54 -8.50
N THR A 30 7.72 3.55 -7.56
CA THR A 30 8.99 2.84 -7.67
C THR A 30 8.89 1.45 -7.03
N ARG A 31 9.81 0.55 -7.42
CA ARG A 31 9.86 -0.80 -6.83
C ARG A 31 10.21 -0.70 -5.34
N GLY A 32 9.32 -1.21 -4.49
CA GLY A 32 9.58 -1.37 -3.06
C GLY A 32 9.99 -2.80 -2.69
N LEU A 33 10.00 -3.08 -1.39
CA LEU A 33 10.37 -4.39 -0.87
C LEU A 33 9.39 -5.51 -1.27
N TYR A 34 8.13 -5.18 -1.56
CA TYR A 34 7.04 -6.13 -1.83
C TYR A 34 6.59 -6.15 -3.30
N GLY A 35 7.38 -5.55 -4.20
CA GLY A 35 7.10 -5.50 -5.64
C GLY A 35 6.69 -4.10 -6.13
N TYR A 36 6.15 -4.06 -7.36
CA TYR A 36 5.67 -2.84 -8.00
C TYR A 36 4.22 -2.56 -7.65
N GLY A 37 3.98 -1.56 -6.81
CA GLY A 37 2.64 -1.18 -6.39
C GLY A 37 2.64 0.04 -5.47
N SER A 38 1.44 0.43 -5.05
CA SER A 38 1.24 1.52 -4.10
C SER A 38 1.26 0.98 -2.68
N TYR A 39 2.10 1.56 -1.83
CA TYR A 39 2.34 1.10 -0.47
C TYR A 39 1.51 1.93 0.51
N PHE A 40 0.86 1.25 1.45
CA PHE A 40 0.03 1.88 2.47
C PHE A 40 0.45 1.37 3.85
N ALA A 41 0.42 2.24 4.85
CA ALA A 41 0.77 1.89 6.22
C ALA A 41 -0.48 1.86 7.10
N THR A 42 -0.52 0.94 8.06
CA THR A 42 -1.57 0.88 9.09
C THR A 42 -1.44 2.00 10.11
N LYS A 43 -0.23 2.52 10.33
CA LYS A 43 0.07 3.62 11.25
C LYS A 43 0.58 4.84 10.49
N SER A 44 -0.04 6.00 10.71
CA SER A 44 0.33 7.26 10.06
C SER A 44 1.80 7.63 10.29
N GLY A 45 2.35 7.33 11.48
CA GLY A 45 3.75 7.60 11.82
C GLY A 45 4.76 6.95 10.88
N TYR A 46 4.44 5.79 10.29
CA TYR A 46 5.31 5.15 9.29
C TYR A 46 5.34 5.97 7.99
N SER A 47 4.17 6.46 7.55
CA SER A 47 4.05 7.34 6.38
C SER A 47 4.61 8.74 6.61
N CYS A 48 4.76 9.17 7.87
CA CYS A 48 5.39 10.45 8.25
C CYS A 48 6.92 10.42 8.25
N ASN A 49 7.56 9.30 7.93
CA ASN A 49 9.01 9.26 7.76
C ASN A 49 9.42 10.20 6.60
N SER A 50 10.47 10.99 6.78
CA SER A 50 10.98 11.96 5.81
C SER A 50 11.26 11.37 4.43
N SER A 51 11.51 10.07 4.32
CA SER A 51 11.71 9.39 3.04
C SER A 51 10.42 9.16 2.24
N PHE A 52 9.25 9.26 2.86
CA PHE A 52 7.96 8.95 2.22
C PHE A 52 6.96 10.11 2.26
N VAL A 53 7.12 11.06 3.19
CA VAL A 53 6.14 12.13 3.39
C VAL A 53 6.40 13.34 2.50
N TYR A 54 5.32 14.01 2.10
CA TYR A 54 5.44 15.34 1.52
C TYR A 54 5.56 16.38 2.63
N GLN A 55 6.62 17.18 2.58
CA GLN A 55 6.87 18.28 3.50
C GLN A 55 6.72 19.61 2.78
N GLU A 56 5.95 20.52 3.38
CA GLU A 56 5.83 21.91 2.94
C GLU A 56 5.75 22.81 4.18
N ASN A 57 6.62 23.80 4.29
CA ASN A 57 6.67 24.75 5.41
C ASN A 57 6.68 24.06 6.80
N ASP A 58 7.54 23.05 6.96
CA ASP A 58 7.65 22.22 8.18
C ASP A 58 6.38 21.45 8.58
N ILE A 59 5.41 21.34 7.66
CA ILE A 59 4.22 20.54 7.82
C ILE A 59 4.34 19.27 6.99
N TYR A 60 4.22 18.13 7.66
CA TYR A 60 4.13 16.81 7.03
C TYR A 60 2.69 16.51 6.63
N LYS A 61 2.52 16.11 5.37
CA LYS A 61 1.20 15.79 4.80
C LYS A 61 1.16 14.34 4.35
N VAL A 62 0.15 13.63 4.84
CA VAL A 62 -0.11 12.22 4.56
C VAL A 62 -1.56 12.07 4.12
N LEU A 63 -1.81 11.18 3.16
CA LEU A 63 -3.17 10.82 2.75
C LEU A 63 -3.71 9.72 3.65
N ALA A 64 -4.93 9.89 4.16
CA ALA A 64 -5.73 8.81 4.72
C ALA A 64 -6.63 8.26 3.60
N CYS A 65 -6.46 6.98 3.28
CA CYS A 65 -7.09 6.32 2.14
C CYS A 65 -7.97 5.17 2.62
N ARG A 66 -9.16 5.02 2.04
CA ARG A 66 -9.91 3.78 2.11
C ARG A 66 -9.36 2.82 1.06
N VAL A 67 -8.84 1.67 1.47
CA VAL A 67 -8.12 0.74 0.59
C VAL A 67 -8.81 -0.62 0.59
N CYS A 68 -9.15 -1.11 -0.59
CA CYS A 68 -9.69 -2.45 -0.79
C CYS A 68 -8.56 -3.49 -0.67
N ILE A 69 -8.29 -3.96 0.55
CA ILE A 69 -7.20 -4.90 0.84
C ILE A 69 -7.55 -6.35 0.48
N GLY A 70 -8.83 -6.71 0.52
CA GLY A 70 -9.32 -8.05 0.17
C GLY A 70 -8.56 -9.18 0.87
N ASN A 71 -8.38 -10.29 0.16
CA ASN A 71 -7.52 -11.40 0.60
C ASN A 71 -6.07 -11.09 0.28
N TYR A 72 -5.19 -11.13 1.29
CA TYR A 72 -3.79 -10.78 1.12
C TYR A 72 -2.83 -11.89 1.53
N THR A 73 -1.58 -11.75 1.11
CA THR A 73 -0.51 -12.71 1.39
C THR A 73 0.80 -12.02 1.74
N THR A 74 1.80 -12.77 2.22
CA THR A 74 3.15 -12.24 2.45
C THR A 74 4.03 -12.45 1.23
N LYS A 75 5.14 -11.69 1.18
CA LYS A 75 6.13 -11.73 0.09
C LYS A 75 6.72 -13.12 -0.18
N ASP A 76 6.81 -13.95 0.86
CA ASP A 76 7.41 -15.29 0.76
C ASP A 76 6.57 -16.22 -0.14
N LYS A 77 5.29 -15.86 -0.29
CA LYS A 77 4.31 -16.42 -1.20
C LYS A 77 4.06 -15.44 -2.34
N LEU A 78 5.12 -14.87 -2.92
CA LEU A 78 5.05 -14.21 -4.22
C LEU A 78 5.92 -14.95 -5.24
N ASP A 79 5.37 -15.13 -6.43
CA ASP A 79 6.09 -15.71 -7.56
C ASP A 79 7.20 -14.74 -7.97
N LYS A 80 8.43 -15.15 -7.65
CA LYS A 80 9.67 -14.39 -7.90
C LYS A 80 9.88 -14.08 -9.38
N ARG A 81 9.15 -14.73 -10.30
CA ARG A 81 9.27 -14.52 -11.76
C ARG A 81 8.37 -13.42 -12.29
N THR A 82 7.33 -13.03 -11.56
CA THR A 82 6.29 -12.15 -12.11
C THR A 82 6.18 -10.80 -11.43
N GLU A 83 6.73 -10.61 -10.20
CA GLU A 83 6.94 -9.36 -9.39
C GLU A 83 5.83 -8.26 -9.39
N SER A 84 4.76 -8.49 -10.12
CA SER A 84 3.68 -7.58 -10.52
C SER A 84 2.34 -8.31 -10.60
N ILE A 85 2.38 -9.65 -10.51
CA ILE A 85 1.20 -10.49 -10.57
C ILE A 85 1.07 -11.17 -9.21
N LEU A 86 0.02 -10.79 -8.47
CA LEU A 86 -0.30 -11.40 -7.19
C LEU A 86 -0.43 -12.92 -7.36
N GLU A 87 0.13 -13.68 -6.41
CA GLU A 87 0.09 -15.14 -6.46
C GLU A 87 -1.36 -15.64 -6.53
N VAL A 88 -1.53 -16.79 -7.18
CA VAL A 88 -2.82 -17.48 -7.17
C VAL A 88 -2.97 -18.13 -5.80
N ASN A 89 -4.00 -17.73 -5.07
CA ASN A 89 -4.43 -18.38 -3.84
C ASN A 89 -4.85 -19.83 -4.17
N PRO A 90 -4.14 -20.86 -3.64
CA PRO A 90 -4.41 -22.24 -3.99
C PRO A 90 -5.78 -22.75 -3.50
N ALA A 91 -6.37 -22.10 -2.49
CA ALA A 91 -7.68 -22.47 -1.98
C ALA A 91 -8.83 -22.02 -2.88
N THR A 92 -8.67 -20.89 -3.58
CA THR A 92 -9.73 -20.28 -4.40
C THR A 92 -9.43 -20.34 -5.90
N ASN A 93 -8.18 -20.63 -6.28
CA ASN A 93 -7.66 -20.52 -7.64
C ASN A 93 -7.80 -19.10 -8.24
N LEU A 94 -8.00 -18.08 -7.39
CA LEU A 94 -8.01 -16.67 -7.72
C LEU A 94 -6.74 -16.00 -7.21
N ARG A 95 -6.35 -14.86 -7.79
CA ARG A 95 -5.22 -14.10 -7.26
C ARG A 95 -5.57 -13.47 -5.92
N TYR A 96 -4.58 -13.30 -5.06
CA TYR A 96 -4.72 -12.39 -3.91
C TYR A 96 -5.06 -10.97 -4.40
N ASP A 97 -5.68 -10.18 -3.53
CA ASP A 97 -6.07 -8.80 -3.78
C ASP A 97 -4.95 -7.82 -3.37
N SER A 98 -4.12 -8.17 -2.37
CA SER A 98 -2.97 -7.35 -1.95
C SER A 98 -1.84 -8.17 -1.29
N VAL A 99 -0.73 -7.50 -0.94
CA VAL A 99 0.45 -8.07 -0.27
C VAL A 99 0.73 -7.29 1.00
N THR A 100 1.11 -7.98 2.07
CA THR A 100 1.47 -7.40 3.36
C THR A 100 2.86 -7.85 3.83
N ASP A 101 3.44 -7.08 4.74
CA ASP A 101 4.67 -7.42 5.46
C ASP A 101 4.43 -8.51 6.51
N HIS A 102 3.28 -8.48 7.18
CA HIS A 102 2.92 -9.43 8.23
C HIS A 102 1.45 -9.86 8.09
N LEU A 103 1.18 -11.17 8.20
CA LEU A 103 -0.20 -11.61 8.40
C LEU A 103 -0.64 -11.14 9.78
N LYS A 104 -1.82 -10.53 9.89
CA LYS A 104 -2.43 -10.33 11.20
C LYS A 104 -2.63 -11.71 11.81
N ASP A 105 -2.11 -11.93 13.01
CA ASP A 105 -2.47 -13.10 13.78
C ASP A 105 -3.99 -13.09 13.98
N VAL A 106 -4.61 -14.26 13.85
CA VAL A 106 -6.07 -14.42 13.84
C VAL A 106 -6.72 -13.98 15.17
N GLU A 107 -5.93 -13.71 16.20
CA GLU A 107 -6.37 -13.41 17.57
C GLU A 107 -6.73 -11.93 17.83
N ASP A 108 -6.38 -10.98 16.96
CA ASP A 108 -6.62 -9.53 17.22
C ASP A 108 -7.99 -9.02 16.73
N ARG A 109 -9.01 -9.88 16.67
CA ARG A 109 -10.40 -9.49 16.40
C ARG A 109 -11.28 -9.79 17.63
N GLU A 110 -11.09 -9.00 18.69
CA GLU A 110 -12.09 -8.81 19.76
C GLU A 110 -12.87 -7.51 19.57
#